data_AF-A0A0T6B825-F1
#
_entry.id   AF-A0A0T6B825-F1
#
_cell.length_a   1.000
_cell.length_b   1.000
_cell.length_c   1.000
_cell.angle_alpha   90.00
_cell.angle_beta   90.00
_cell.angle_gamma   90.00
#
_symmetry.space_group_name_H-M   'P 1'
#
loop_
_entity.id
_entity.type
_entity.pdbx_description
1 polymer ?
#
loop_
_entity_poly.entity_id
_entity_poly.type
_entity_poly.pdbx_seq_one_letter_code
_entity_poly.pdbx_strand_id
1 'polypeptide(L)'
;PYLIIADPKDMNFVMNHPSCLRKSNFYDFMRNWLGNGLLTSDGDRWWKHRKIITPAFHFQILDEFIDVFNSQSEILVSILKEKNKNANIDVYPYIGRCTLDIICETAMGTTVNAQRDIGSEYVRCLHLLLDIFFIRFFSPILSNNFLYKFSRTYRNEKNALKVVHGYTKSVIQRRKQELFRSIRNNEEIGGSLGRKKRRAFLDLLLEYSMTDSQFTEEHIREEVDTFMFERV
;
A
#
# COMPACT_ATOMS: atom_id res chain seq x y z
N PRO A 1 7.00 -26.57 13.46
CA PRO A 1 5.65 -26.83 14.04
C PRO A 1 4.96 -25.48 14.24
N TYR A 2 3.67 -25.38 13.96
CA TYR A 2 2.88 -24.17 14.19
C TYR A 2 1.80 -24.48 15.22
N LEU A 3 1.58 -23.55 16.15
CA LEU A 3 0.50 -23.63 17.14
C LEU A 3 -0.66 -22.76 16.68
N ILE A 4 -1.85 -23.34 16.57
CA ILE A 4 -3.08 -22.59 16.27
C ILE A 4 -3.69 -22.18 17.61
N ILE A 5 -3.82 -20.87 17.82
CA ILE A 5 -4.39 -20.29 19.03
C ILE A 5 -5.78 -19.76 18.67
N ALA A 6 -6.80 -20.23 19.37
CA ALA A 6 -8.19 -19.81 19.18
C ALA A 6 -8.85 -19.33 20.48
N ASP A 7 -8.20 -19.50 21.64
CA ASP A 7 -8.70 -18.97 22.92
C ASP A 7 -8.38 -17.47 23.03
N PRO A 8 -9.36 -16.61 23.36
CA PRO A 8 -9.14 -15.17 23.48
C PRO A 8 -8.10 -14.76 24.53
N LYS A 9 -7.95 -15.51 25.64
CA LYS A 9 -6.97 -15.19 26.68
C LYS A 9 -5.56 -15.48 26.19
N ASP A 10 -5.38 -16.61 25.50
CA ASP A 10 -4.10 -16.97 24.91
C ASP A 10 -3.72 -16.01 23.77
N MET A 11 -4.68 -15.61 22.93
CA MET A 11 -4.46 -14.57 21.91
C MET A 11 -4.02 -13.26 22.54
N ASN A 12 -4.71 -12.81 23.60
CA ASN A 12 -4.36 -11.59 24.30
C ASN A 12 -2.95 -11.65 24.92
N PHE A 13 -2.57 -12.80 25.47
CA PHE A 13 -1.21 -13.01 25.98
C PHE A 13 -0.18 -12.88 24.84
N VAL A 14 -0.34 -13.62 23.74
CA VAL A 14 0.62 -13.65 22.64
C VAL A 14 0.72 -12.30 21.92
N MET A 15 -0.39 -11.59 21.71
CA MET A 15 -0.40 -10.31 21.01
C MET A 15 0.25 -9.16 21.80
N ASN A 16 0.33 -9.28 23.14
CA ASN A 16 0.89 -8.23 24.00
C ASN A 16 2.25 -8.58 24.60
N HIS A 17 2.66 -9.85 24.58
CA HIS A 17 3.92 -10.25 25.19
C HIS A 17 5.12 -9.79 24.33
N PRO A 18 6.09 -9.02 24.87
CA PRO A 18 7.21 -8.46 24.10
C PRO A 18 8.02 -9.50 23.31
N SER A 19 8.19 -10.71 23.86
CA SER A 19 8.89 -11.81 23.20
C SER A 19 8.15 -12.42 22.00
N CYS A 20 6.87 -12.12 21.83
CA CYS A 20 6.02 -12.64 20.76
C CYS A 20 5.75 -11.62 19.65
N LEU A 21 6.35 -10.42 19.72
CA LEU A 21 6.10 -9.34 18.75
C LEU A 21 6.86 -9.50 17.42
N ARG A 22 7.79 -10.45 17.34
CA ARG A 22 8.57 -10.72 16.12
C ARG A 22 7.68 -11.34 15.04
N LYS A 23 7.76 -10.84 13.81
CA LYS A 23 7.04 -11.42 12.66
C LYS A 23 7.49 -12.85 12.37
N SER A 24 6.53 -13.64 11.88
CA SER A 24 6.80 -14.98 11.35
C SER A 24 7.68 -14.92 10.09
N ASN A 25 8.45 -15.98 9.86
CA ASN A 25 9.26 -16.15 8.64
C ASN A 25 8.42 -16.09 7.34
N PHE A 26 7.09 -16.28 7.43
CA PHE A 26 6.21 -16.10 6.27
C PHE A 26 6.23 -14.67 5.71
N TYR A 27 6.50 -13.66 6.54
CA TYR A 27 6.65 -12.28 6.09
C TYR A 27 7.88 -12.10 5.20
N ASP A 28 8.87 -13.00 5.28
CA ASP A 28 10.05 -12.97 4.41
C ASP A 28 9.69 -13.19 2.93
N PHE A 29 8.54 -13.81 2.64
CA PHE A 29 8.06 -13.97 1.27
C PHE A 29 7.64 -12.64 0.63
N MET A 30 7.25 -11.66 1.44
CA MET A 30 6.85 -10.33 0.99
C MET A 30 8.00 -9.32 1.00
N ARG A 31 9.14 -9.63 1.63
CA ARG A 31 10.26 -8.67 1.73
C ARG A 31 10.83 -8.23 0.38
N ASN A 32 10.77 -9.05 -0.66
CA ASN A 32 11.19 -8.63 -2.00
C ASN A 32 10.31 -7.49 -2.55
N TRP A 33 9.04 -7.45 -2.13
CA TRP A 33 8.09 -6.41 -2.52
C TRP A 33 8.12 -5.24 -1.53
N LEU A 34 7.75 -5.50 -0.28
CA LEU A 34 7.49 -4.48 0.73
C LEU A 34 8.76 -4.01 1.46
N GLY A 35 9.90 -4.68 1.24
CA GLY A 35 11.13 -4.46 1.99
C GLY A 35 10.92 -4.66 3.49
N ASN A 36 11.51 -3.78 4.29
CA ASN A 36 11.38 -3.72 5.75
C ASN A 36 10.46 -2.56 6.19
N GLY A 37 9.30 -2.43 5.54
CA GLY A 37 8.24 -1.47 5.89
C GLY A 37 7.44 -1.86 7.14
N LEU A 38 6.37 -1.13 7.45
CA LEU A 38 5.58 -1.31 8.68
C LEU A 38 5.04 -2.73 8.90
N LEU A 39 4.70 -3.46 7.83
CA LEU A 39 4.14 -4.80 7.93
C LEU A 39 5.20 -5.88 8.23
N THR A 40 6.40 -5.73 7.67
CA THR A 40 7.48 -6.74 7.70
C THR A 40 8.61 -6.42 8.68
N SER A 41 8.63 -5.22 9.24
CA SER A 41 9.59 -4.78 10.26
C SER A 41 9.18 -5.19 11.67
N ASP A 42 10.18 -5.25 12.55
CA ASP A 42 10.06 -5.59 13.98
C ASP A 42 10.85 -4.59 14.84
N GLY A 43 10.59 -4.58 16.16
CA GLY A 43 11.39 -3.86 17.15
C GLY A 43 11.43 -2.34 16.96
N ASP A 44 12.60 -1.74 17.17
CA ASP A 44 12.79 -0.29 17.17
C ASP A 44 12.46 0.36 15.83
N ARG A 45 12.77 -0.32 14.71
CA ARG A 45 12.46 0.17 13.36
C ARG A 45 10.95 0.30 13.18
N TRP A 46 10.21 -0.75 13.53
CA TRP A 46 8.75 -0.75 13.46
C TRP A 46 8.17 0.36 14.33
N TRP A 47 8.67 0.52 15.56
CA TRP A 47 8.17 1.55 16.47
C TRP A 47 8.43 2.97 15.93
N LYS A 48 9.64 3.22 15.40
CA LYS A 48 10.00 4.50 14.77
C LYS A 48 9.08 4.81 13.59
N HIS A 49 8.92 3.86 12.66
CA HIS A 49 8.10 4.04 11.46
C HIS A 49 6.61 4.23 11.83
N ARG A 50 6.08 3.42 12.76
CA ARG A 50 4.70 3.56 13.25
C ARG A 50 4.45 4.93 13.85
N LYS A 51 5.39 5.46 14.64
CA LYS A 51 5.27 6.81 15.24
C LYS A 51 5.20 7.91 14.19
N ILE A 52 5.98 7.80 13.10
CA ILE A 52 5.97 8.75 11.98
C ILE A 52 4.65 8.70 11.22
N ILE A 53 4.11 7.51 11.03
CA ILE A 53 2.97 7.26 10.14
C ILE A 53 1.61 7.51 10.82
N THR A 54 1.48 7.20 12.12
CA THR A 54 0.20 7.28 12.83
C THR A 54 -0.54 8.62 12.69
N PRO A 55 0.12 9.80 12.69
CA PRO A 55 -0.54 11.08 12.45
C PRO A 55 -1.28 11.18 11.11
N ALA A 56 -0.84 10.45 10.07
CA ALA A 56 -1.48 10.40 8.76
C ALA A 56 -2.88 9.76 8.76
N PHE A 57 -3.21 9.05 9.84
CA PHE A 57 -4.47 8.30 10.00
C PHE A 57 -5.31 8.85 11.15
N HIS A 58 -5.03 10.05 11.63
CA HIS A 58 -5.88 10.70 12.60
C HIS A 58 -7.25 11.02 11.99
N PHE A 59 -8.34 10.77 12.72
CA PHE A 59 -9.72 10.82 12.20
C PHE A 59 -10.10 12.10 11.46
N GLN A 60 -9.52 13.25 11.84
CA GLN A 60 -9.75 14.54 11.17
C GLN A 60 -9.32 14.57 9.70
N ILE A 61 -8.37 13.72 9.30
CA ILE A 61 -7.91 13.61 7.91
C ILE A 61 -8.98 12.90 7.05
N LEU A 62 -9.83 12.06 7.65
CA LEU A 62 -10.87 11.33 6.91
C LEU A 62 -11.93 12.27 6.31
N ASP A 63 -12.21 13.40 6.96
CA ASP A 63 -13.11 14.42 6.42
C ASP A 63 -12.60 14.98 5.08
N GLU A 64 -11.27 15.05 4.91
CA GLU A 64 -10.62 15.53 3.69
C GLU A 64 -10.71 14.50 2.54
N PHE A 65 -11.05 13.24 2.84
CA PHE A 65 -11.17 12.14 1.89
C PHE A 65 -12.60 11.90 1.39
N ILE A 66 -13.62 12.50 2.02
CA ILE A 66 -15.03 12.32 1.65
C ILE A 66 -15.27 12.62 0.18
N ASP A 67 -14.69 13.71 -0.34
CA ASP A 67 -14.81 14.08 -1.76
C ASP A 67 -14.25 12.98 -2.69
N VAL A 68 -13.15 12.35 -2.31
CA VAL A 68 -12.54 11.24 -3.07
C VAL A 68 -13.44 10.01 -3.02
N PHE A 69 -13.95 9.66 -1.84
CA PHE A 69 -14.84 8.53 -1.66
C PHE A 69 -16.11 8.69 -2.52
N ASN A 70 -16.70 9.88 -2.52
CA ASN A 70 -17.89 10.18 -3.33
C ASN A 70 -17.58 10.09 -4.83
N SER A 71 -16.53 10.77 -5.29
CA SER A 71 -16.11 10.75 -6.71
C SER A 71 -15.85 9.32 -7.21
N GLN A 72 -15.08 8.52 -6.48
CA GLN A 72 -14.76 7.15 -6.87
C GLN A 72 -15.99 6.22 -6.78
N SER A 73 -16.90 6.45 -5.82
CA SER A 73 -18.16 5.72 -5.71
C SER A 73 -19.13 6.03 -6.85
N GLU A 74 -19.18 7.28 -7.32
CA GLU A 74 -19.98 7.64 -8.49
C GLU A 74 -19.50 6.93 -9.75
N ILE A 75 -18.17 6.81 -9.92
CA ILE A 75 -17.58 6.02 -11.01
C ILE A 75 -18.00 4.56 -10.89
N LEU A 76 -17.89 3.95 -9.70
CA LEU A 76 -18.31 2.57 -9.47
C LEU A 76 -19.79 2.36 -9.85
N VAL A 77 -20.67 3.25 -9.39
CA VAL A 77 -22.11 3.19 -9.68
C VAL A 77 -22.37 3.34 -11.18
N SER A 78 -21.64 4.21 -11.87
CA SER A 78 -21.77 4.36 -13.34
C SER A 78 -21.41 3.06 -14.07
N ILE A 79 -20.30 2.42 -13.69
CA ILE A 79 -19.85 1.15 -14.30
C ILE A 79 -20.85 0.04 -14.04
N LEU A 80 -21.39 -0.06 -12.81
CA LEU A 80 -22.38 -1.07 -12.47
C LEU A 80 -23.72 -0.86 -13.19
N LYS A 81 -24.13 0.39 -13.44
CA LYS A 81 -25.34 0.71 -14.22
C LYS A 81 -25.24 0.29 -15.69
N GLU A 82 -24.04 0.28 -16.26
CA GLU A 82 -23.79 -0.19 -17.62
C GLU A 82 -23.81 -1.71 -17.74
N LYS A 83 -23.70 -2.44 -16.62
CA LYS A 83 -23.79 -3.90 -16.61
C LYS A 83 -25.24 -4.36 -16.77
N ASN A 84 -25.36 -5.56 -17.31
CA ASN A 84 -26.63 -6.12 -17.76
C ASN A 84 -27.62 -6.23 -16.57
N LYS A 85 -28.73 -5.48 -16.61
CA LYS A 85 -29.68 -5.34 -15.49
C LYS A 85 -30.36 -6.65 -15.07
N ASN A 86 -30.29 -7.68 -15.91
CA ASN A 86 -31.01 -8.95 -15.73
C ASN A 86 -30.09 -10.12 -15.31
N ALA A 87 -28.82 -9.85 -14.99
CA ALA A 87 -27.87 -10.87 -14.56
C ALA A 87 -27.34 -10.58 -13.16
N ASN A 88 -27.09 -11.64 -12.39
CA ASN A 88 -26.33 -11.52 -11.14
C ASN A 88 -24.90 -11.09 -11.49
N ILE A 89 -24.41 -10.07 -10.80
CA ILE A 89 -23.05 -9.53 -10.99
C ILE A 89 -22.26 -9.81 -9.71
N ASP A 90 -21.10 -10.42 -9.86
CA ASP A 90 -20.10 -10.44 -8.80
C ASP A 90 -19.49 -9.04 -8.65
N VAL A 91 -19.79 -8.38 -7.53
CA VAL A 91 -19.34 -7.01 -7.24
C VAL A 91 -17.91 -6.95 -6.69
N TYR A 92 -17.35 -8.07 -6.24
CA TYR A 92 -16.07 -8.11 -5.53
C TYR A 92 -14.92 -7.47 -6.34
N PRO A 93 -14.73 -7.80 -7.64
CA PRO A 93 -13.66 -7.19 -8.45
C PRO A 93 -13.85 -5.68 -8.68
N TYR A 94 -15.09 -5.18 -8.66
CA TYR A 94 -15.39 -3.76 -8.87
C TYR A 94 -15.11 -2.95 -7.61
N ILE A 95 -15.49 -3.48 -6.44
CA ILE A 95 -15.21 -2.88 -5.14
C ILE A 95 -13.70 -2.82 -4.88
N GLY A 96 -12.96 -3.89 -5.20
CA GLY A 96 -11.50 -3.89 -5.07
C GLY A 96 -10.82 -2.78 -5.88
N ARG A 97 -11.25 -2.57 -7.13
CA ARG A 97 -10.72 -1.50 -8.00
C ARG A 97 -11.09 -0.10 -7.52
N CYS A 98 -12.33 0.08 -7.05
CA CYS A 98 -12.76 1.34 -6.45
C CYS A 98 -11.92 1.67 -5.22
N THR A 99 -11.69 0.68 -4.34
CA THR A 99 -10.86 0.84 -3.14
C THR A 99 -9.41 1.18 -3.51
N LEU A 100 -8.88 0.56 -4.57
CA LEU A 100 -7.53 0.85 -5.07
C LEU A 100 -7.41 2.30 -5.57
N ASP A 101 -8.37 2.77 -6.37
CA ASP A 101 -8.37 4.16 -6.84
C ASP A 101 -8.51 5.16 -5.69
N ILE A 102 -9.37 4.85 -4.70
CA ILE A 102 -9.53 5.64 -3.48
C ILE A 102 -8.19 5.77 -2.75
N ILE A 103 -7.51 4.66 -2.43
CA ILE A 103 -6.27 4.73 -1.63
C ILE A 103 -5.13 5.41 -2.40
N CYS A 104 -5.04 5.19 -3.72
CA CYS A 104 -4.05 5.89 -4.53
C CYS A 104 -4.27 7.40 -4.49
N GLU A 105 -5.53 7.84 -4.55
CA GLU A 105 -5.84 9.27 -4.56
C GLU A 105 -5.71 9.89 -3.16
N THR A 106 -6.15 9.21 -2.09
CA THR A 106 -6.11 9.75 -0.72
C THR A 106 -4.72 9.64 -0.07
N ALA A 107 -4.04 8.51 -0.18
CA ALA A 107 -2.78 8.25 0.51
C ALA A 107 -1.54 8.61 -0.33
N MET A 108 -1.58 8.38 -1.64
CA MET A 108 -0.46 8.65 -2.55
C MET A 108 -0.61 9.94 -3.35
N GLY A 109 -1.80 10.55 -3.37
CA GLY A 109 -2.07 11.76 -4.14
C GLY A 109 -2.01 11.55 -5.66
N THR A 110 -2.26 10.32 -6.14
CA THR A 110 -2.20 9.97 -7.57
C THR A 110 -3.45 9.20 -8.00
N THR A 111 -3.88 9.38 -9.25
CA THR A 111 -4.99 8.64 -9.82
C THR A 111 -4.47 7.48 -10.68
N VAL A 112 -4.90 6.24 -10.41
CA VAL A 112 -4.56 5.05 -11.22
C VAL A 112 -5.64 4.77 -12.27
N ASN A 113 -6.89 5.13 -11.99
CA ASN A 113 -8.06 4.85 -12.84
C ASN A 113 -8.26 3.33 -13.07
N ALA A 114 -7.97 2.53 -12.04
CA ALA A 114 -8.10 1.08 -12.02
C ALA A 114 -9.53 0.60 -12.29
N GLN A 115 -10.55 1.42 -11.96
CA GLN A 115 -11.95 1.10 -12.23
C GLN A 115 -12.26 0.99 -13.73
N ARG A 116 -11.66 1.87 -14.57
CA ARG A 116 -11.91 1.91 -16.01
C ARG A 116 -10.81 1.22 -16.82
N ASP A 117 -9.55 1.34 -16.41
CA ASP A 117 -8.42 0.66 -17.03
C ASP A 117 -8.19 -0.73 -16.40
N ILE A 118 -9.06 -1.65 -16.79
CA ILE A 118 -9.06 -3.06 -16.34
C ILE A 118 -7.73 -3.76 -16.71
N GLY A 119 -7.05 -3.27 -17.76
CA GLY A 119 -5.83 -3.85 -18.30
C GLY A 119 -4.54 -3.24 -17.76
N SER A 120 -4.61 -2.33 -16.79
CA SER A 120 -3.41 -1.63 -16.32
C SER A 120 -2.35 -2.63 -15.85
N GLU A 121 -1.13 -2.47 -16.38
CA GLU A 121 -0.03 -3.39 -16.12
C GLU A 121 0.28 -3.44 -14.61
N TYR A 122 0.15 -2.29 -13.93
CA TYR A 122 0.33 -2.15 -12.49
C TYR A 122 -0.61 -3.05 -11.69
N VAL A 123 -1.93 -2.98 -11.92
CA VAL A 123 -2.94 -3.78 -11.18
C VAL A 123 -2.71 -5.27 -11.42
N ARG A 124 -2.42 -5.68 -12.66
CA ARG A 124 -2.11 -7.07 -12.99
C ARG A 124 -0.85 -7.56 -12.25
N CYS A 125 0.19 -6.74 -12.18
CA CYS A 125 1.41 -7.07 -11.46
C CYS A 125 1.18 -7.15 -9.93
N LEU A 126 0.34 -6.30 -9.36
CA LEU A 126 -0.04 -6.38 -7.94
C LEU A 126 -0.73 -7.71 -7.61
N HIS A 127 -1.76 -8.10 -8.36
CA HIS A 127 -2.44 -9.39 -8.14
C HIS A 127 -1.49 -10.59 -8.33
N LEU A 128 -0.59 -10.52 -9.33
CA LEU A 128 0.42 -11.56 -9.52
C LEU A 128 1.36 -11.69 -8.29
N LEU A 129 1.75 -10.58 -7.65
CA LEU A 129 2.57 -10.64 -6.44
C LEU A 129 1.82 -11.27 -5.26
N LEU A 130 0.51 -11.00 -5.11
CA LEU A 130 -0.36 -11.66 -4.13
C LEU A 130 -0.45 -13.17 -4.38
N ASP A 131 -0.69 -13.58 -5.62
CA ASP A 131 -0.75 -15.01 -5.98
C ASP A 131 0.56 -15.71 -5.68
N ILE A 132 1.69 -15.07 -5.99
CA ILE A 132 3.03 -15.59 -5.68
C ILE A 132 3.21 -15.76 -4.16
N PHE A 133 2.76 -14.79 -3.35
CA PHE A 133 2.79 -14.92 -1.89
C PHE A 133 2.04 -16.17 -1.43
N PHE A 134 0.79 -16.36 -1.85
CA PHE A 134 0.00 -17.54 -1.46
C PHE A 134 0.61 -18.85 -1.95
N ILE A 135 1.12 -18.89 -3.19
CA ILE A 135 1.82 -20.05 -3.72
C ILE A 135 3.03 -20.41 -2.86
N ARG A 136 3.82 -19.42 -2.43
CA ARG A 136 4.98 -19.64 -1.56
C ARG A 136 4.58 -20.02 -0.14
N PHE A 137 3.44 -19.53 0.34
CA PHE A 137 2.89 -19.86 1.66
C PHE A 137 2.45 -21.32 1.75
N PHE A 138 1.73 -21.82 0.72
CA PHE A 138 1.18 -23.18 0.72
C PHE A 138 2.07 -24.25 0.09
N SER A 139 3.12 -23.88 -0.67
CA SER A 139 4.03 -24.84 -1.30
C SER A 139 5.35 -24.95 -0.56
N PRO A 140 5.64 -26.08 0.13
CA PRO A 140 6.91 -26.27 0.83
C PRO A 140 8.15 -26.15 -0.08
N ILE A 141 8.01 -26.51 -1.36
CA ILE A 141 9.10 -26.44 -2.35
C ILE A 141 9.45 -24.97 -2.64
N LEU A 142 8.43 -24.12 -2.82
CA LEU A 142 8.61 -22.70 -3.17
C LEU A 142 8.78 -21.81 -1.93
N SER A 143 8.45 -22.31 -0.73
CA SER A 143 8.83 -21.68 0.54
C SER A 143 10.35 -21.66 0.72
N ASN A 144 11.08 -22.67 0.20
CA ASN A 144 12.53 -22.70 0.27
C ASN A 144 13.13 -21.64 -0.68
N ASN A 145 13.73 -20.60 -0.11
CA ASN A 145 14.32 -19.47 -0.83
C ASN A 145 15.36 -19.88 -1.88
N PHE A 146 16.08 -20.99 -1.68
CA PHE A 146 17.06 -21.47 -2.66
C PHE A 146 16.37 -22.05 -3.88
N LEU A 147 15.46 -23.02 -3.70
CA LEU A 147 14.70 -23.64 -4.79
C LEU A 147 13.83 -22.63 -5.52
N TYR A 148 13.25 -21.68 -4.78
CA TYR A 148 12.42 -20.63 -5.34
C TYR A 148 13.15 -19.80 -6.40
N LYS A 149 14.43 -19.47 -6.20
CA LYS A 149 15.24 -18.68 -7.17
C LYS A 149 15.38 -19.35 -8.54
N PHE A 150 15.27 -20.67 -8.61
CA PHE A 150 15.34 -21.43 -9.87
C PHE A 150 13.97 -21.61 -10.54
N SER A 151 12.88 -21.23 -9.86
CA SER A 151 11.53 -21.37 -10.39
C SER A 151 11.21 -20.33 -11.47
N ARG A 152 10.21 -20.63 -12.32
CA ARG A 152 9.60 -19.64 -13.22
C ARG A 152 8.87 -18.55 -12.43
N THR A 153 8.31 -18.90 -11.27
CA THR A 153 7.61 -17.99 -10.36
C THR A 153 8.50 -16.84 -9.90
N TYR A 154 9.76 -17.10 -9.56
CA TYR A 154 10.72 -16.05 -9.19
C TYR A 154 11.02 -15.07 -10.33
N ARG A 155 11.10 -15.56 -11.59
CA ARG A 155 11.26 -14.67 -12.75
C ARG A 155 10.03 -13.78 -12.96
N ASN A 156 8.84 -14.34 -12.78
CA ASN A 156 7.59 -13.59 -12.84
C ASN A 156 7.51 -12.54 -11.73
N GLU A 157 7.89 -12.90 -10.49
CA GLU A 157 7.98 -11.98 -9.35
C GLU A 157 8.90 -10.81 -9.68
N LYS A 158 10.14 -11.06 -10.16
CA LYS A 158 11.07 -9.98 -10.52
C LYS A 158 10.52 -9.02 -11.56
N ASN A 159 9.83 -9.53 -12.57
CA ASN A 159 9.26 -8.68 -13.61
C ASN A 159 8.10 -7.85 -13.05
N ALA A 160 7.23 -8.44 -12.23
CA ALA A 160 6.15 -7.72 -11.56
C ALA A 160 6.68 -6.65 -10.59
N LEU A 161 7.72 -6.96 -9.82
CA LEU A 161 8.37 -6.01 -8.91
C LEU A 161 8.95 -4.81 -9.65
N LYS A 162 9.54 -4.99 -10.84
CA LYS A 162 10.02 -3.87 -11.65
C LYS A 162 8.91 -2.90 -12.01
N VAL A 163 7.73 -3.41 -12.38
CA VAL A 163 6.56 -2.59 -12.72
C VAL A 163 6.03 -1.88 -11.48
N VAL A 164 5.79 -2.62 -10.39
CA VAL A 164 5.21 -2.07 -9.16
C VAL A 164 6.15 -1.06 -8.51
N HIS A 165 7.43 -1.38 -8.32
CA HIS A 165 8.41 -0.44 -7.77
C HIS A 165 8.66 0.74 -8.71
N GLY A 166 8.64 0.52 -10.03
CA GLY A 166 8.76 1.59 -11.02
C GLY A 166 7.61 2.59 -10.90
N TYR A 167 6.39 2.09 -10.74
CA TYR A 167 5.20 2.91 -10.50
C TYR A 167 5.34 3.70 -9.19
N THR A 168 5.61 3.03 -8.06
CA THR A 168 5.76 3.67 -6.74
C THR A 168 6.83 4.77 -6.76
N LYS A 169 8.00 4.49 -7.34
CA LYS A 169 9.09 5.48 -7.48
C LYS A 169 8.67 6.67 -8.34
N SER A 170 7.95 6.45 -9.44
CA SER A 170 7.45 7.53 -10.28
C SER A 170 6.49 8.47 -9.54
N VAL A 171 5.64 7.91 -8.67
CA VAL A 171 4.69 8.68 -7.85
C VAL A 171 5.43 9.48 -6.79
N ILE A 172 6.37 8.84 -6.06
CA ILE A 172 7.21 9.51 -5.07
C ILE A 172 7.96 10.68 -5.71
N GLN A 173 8.59 10.47 -6.87
CA GLN A 173 9.34 11.50 -7.57
C GLN A 173 8.46 12.66 -8.04
N ARG A 174 7.29 12.36 -8.62
CA ARG A 174 6.32 13.39 -9.05
C ARG A 174 5.87 14.22 -7.86
N ARG A 175 5.50 13.57 -6.76
CA ARG A 175 5.00 14.26 -5.57
C ARG A 175 6.07 15.10 -4.88
N LYS A 176 7.30 14.59 -4.81
CA LYS A 176 8.47 15.33 -4.34
C LYS A 176 8.70 16.61 -5.14
N GLN A 177 8.59 16.56 -6.48
CA GLN A 177 8.71 17.74 -7.33
C GLN A 177 7.59 18.77 -7.10
N GLU A 178 6.34 18.32 -6.92
CA GLU A 178 5.21 19.19 -6.58
C GLU A 178 5.43 19.91 -5.25
N LEU A 179 5.89 19.17 -4.24
CA LEU A 179 6.18 19.72 -2.92
C LEU A 179 7.30 20.77 -2.98
N PHE A 180 8.42 20.48 -3.66
CA PHE A 180 9.51 21.44 -3.83
C PHE A 180 9.08 22.71 -4.59
N ARG A 181 8.22 22.58 -5.60
CA ARG A 181 7.67 23.74 -6.33
C ARG A 181 6.80 24.61 -5.42
N SER A 182 5.95 24.00 -4.59
CA SER A 182 5.11 24.74 -3.64
C SER A 182 5.94 25.52 -2.62
N ILE A 183 6.97 24.89 -2.03
CA ILE A 183 7.89 25.54 -1.09
C ILE A 183 8.63 26.72 -1.74
N ARG A 184 9.08 26.56 -2.99
CA ARG A 184 9.84 27.60 -3.71
C ARG A 184 9.00 28.82 -4.07
N ASN A 185 7.72 28.65 -4.33
CA ASN A 185 6.86 29.75 -4.77
C ASN A 185 6.33 30.62 -3.62
N ASN A 186 6.64 30.32 -2.35
CA ASN A 186 5.98 30.93 -1.17
C ASN A 186 4.44 30.90 -1.28
N GLU A 187 3.92 30.01 -2.12
CA GLU A 187 2.56 29.56 -1.98
C GLU A 187 2.58 28.82 -0.64
N GLU A 188 1.88 29.34 0.37
CA GLU A 188 1.25 28.43 1.32
C GLU A 188 0.70 27.28 0.47
N ILE A 189 0.92 26.03 0.86
CA ILE A 189 0.36 24.89 0.14
C ILE A 189 -1.16 25.10 0.09
N GLY A 190 -1.62 25.72 -0.99
CA GLY A 190 -2.70 26.70 -0.93
C GLY A 190 -2.97 27.17 -2.34
N GLY A 191 -3.49 26.23 -3.14
CA GLY A 191 -4.14 26.59 -4.38
C GLY A 191 -5.24 27.60 -4.11
N SER A 192 -5.40 28.54 -5.05
CA SER A 192 -6.50 29.51 -5.11
C SER A 192 -7.81 28.93 -4.52
N LEU A 193 -8.36 29.63 -3.52
CA LEU A 193 -9.51 29.27 -2.67
C LEU A 193 -9.20 28.34 -1.48
N GLY A 194 -8.58 28.89 -0.43
CA GLY A 194 -8.98 28.73 0.99
C GLY A 194 -9.18 27.33 1.61
N ARG A 195 -8.95 26.23 0.90
CA ARG A 195 -9.02 24.86 1.41
C ARG A 195 -7.60 24.37 1.62
N LYS A 196 -7.21 24.14 2.89
CA LYS A 196 -5.98 23.42 3.22
C LYS A 196 -5.92 22.17 2.36
N LYS A 197 -4.89 22.06 1.51
CA LYS A 197 -4.74 20.92 0.60
C LYS A 197 -4.45 19.67 1.44
N ARG A 198 -5.14 18.58 1.09
CA ARG A 198 -5.07 17.24 1.69
C ARG A 198 -3.63 16.87 2.06
N ARG A 199 -3.31 16.67 3.34
CA ARG A 199 -2.00 16.11 3.73
C ARG A 199 -2.05 14.61 3.51
N ALA A 200 -1.66 14.19 2.32
CA ALA A 200 -1.61 12.77 1.98
C ALA A 200 -0.54 12.07 2.84
N PHE A 201 -0.74 10.78 3.09
CA PHE A 201 0.22 9.93 3.79
C PHE A 201 1.64 10.06 3.21
N LEU A 202 1.77 10.11 1.87
CA LEU A 202 3.05 10.31 1.20
C LEU A 202 3.69 11.68 1.52
N ASP A 203 2.90 12.74 1.67
CA ASP A 203 3.44 14.08 1.99
C ASP A 203 4.10 14.09 3.36
N LEU A 204 3.49 13.42 4.35
CA LEU A 204 4.06 13.28 5.69
C LEU A 204 5.39 12.50 5.69
N LEU A 205 5.49 11.44 4.89
CA LEU A 205 6.74 10.70 4.73
C LEU A 205 7.83 11.56 4.07
N LEU A 206 7.46 12.35 3.06
CA LEU A 206 8.39 13.26 2.37
C LEU A 206 8.88 14.37 3.32
N GLU A 207 7.99 15.02 4.06
CA GLU A 207 8.34 16.04 5.07
C GLU A 207 9.28 15.48 6.13
N TYR A 208 9.00 14.27 6.63
CA TYR A 208 9.86 13.61 7.60
C TYR A 208 11.26 13.31 7.03
N SER A 209 11.34 12.85 5.78
CA SER A 209 12.63 12.60 5.11
C SER A 209 13.48 13.85 4.90
N MET A 210 12.86 15.04 4.83
CA MET A 210 13.56 16.32 4.77
C MET A 210 14.14 16.72 6.13
N THR A 211 13.54 16.24 7.23
CA THR A 211 13.94 16.58 8.61
C THR A 211 14.97 15.60 9.16
N ASP A 212 14.82 14.31 8.87
CA ASP A 212 15.71 13.23 9.33
C ASP A 212 16.37 12.53 8.13
N SER A 213 17.66 12.80 7.92
CA SER A 213 18.44 12.23 6.82
C SER A 213 18.63 10.71 6.90
N GLN A 214 18.34 10.09 8.05
CA GLN A 214 18.35 8.63 8.20
C GLN A 214 17.09 7.98 7.57
N PHE A 215 16.04 8.76 7.30
CA PHE A 215 14.84 8.27 6.65
C PHE A 215 14.95 8.42 5.13
N THR A 216 15.44 7.36 4.50
CA THR A 216 15.78 7.35 3.07
C THR A 216 14.55 7.21 2.17
N GLU A 217 14.70 7.55 0.90
CA GLU A 217 13.66 7.34 -0.13
C GLU A 217 13.27 5.86 -0.28
N GLU A 218 14.18 4.95 0.03
CA GLU A 218 13.89 3.51 0.06
C GLU A 218 12.91 3.17 1.19
N HIS A 219 13.05 3.78 2.37
CA HIS A 219 12.06 3.62 3.44
C HIS A 219 10.69 4.16 3.04
N ILE A 220 10.64 5.30 2.33
CA ILE A 220 9.37 5.85 1.81
C ILE A 220 8.73 4.85 0.85
N ARG A 221 9.50 4.28 -0.09
CA ARG A 221 9.01 3.26 -1.03
C ARG A 221 8.45 2.04 -0.28
N GLU A 222 9.18 1.51 0.70
CA GLU A 222 8.75 0.36 1.51
C GLU A 222 7.42 0.61 2.20
N GLU A 223 7.24 1.80 2.79
CA GLU A 223 6.00 2.17 3.45
C GLU A 223 4.85 2.34 2.44
N VAL A 224 5.08 3.05 1.32
CA VAL A 224 4.06 3.21 0.27
C VAL A 224 3.64 1.85 -0.31
N ASP A 225 4.59 0.98 -0.63
CA ASP A 225 4.29 -0.37 -1.14
C ASP A 225 3.50 -1.19 -0.11
N THR A 226 3.82 -1.06 1.19
CA THR A 226 3.09 -1.71 2.29
C THR A 226 1.64 -1.24 2.36
N PHE A 227 1.40 0.07 2.33
CA PHE A 227 0.04 0.62 2.38
C PHE A 227 -0.78 0.27 1.14
N MET A 228 -0.12 0.18 -0.02
CA MET A 228 -0.76 -0.28 -1.24
C MET A 228 -1.17 -1.74 -1.14
N PHE A 229 -0.26 -2.62 -0.69
CA PHE A 229 -0.54 -4.05 -0.49
C PHE A 229 -1.73 -4.32 0.43
N GLU A 230 -1.86 -3.60 1.55
CA GLU A 230 -2.95 -3.82 2.51
C GLU A 230 -4.36 -3.54 1.94
N ARG A 231 -4.45 -2.95 0.75
CA ARG A 231 -5.71 -2.54 0.11
C ARG A 231 -5.99 -3.21 -1.23
N VAL A 232 -5.10 -4.10 -1.70
CA VAL A 232 -5.32 -4.96 -2.89
C VAL A 232 -6.09 -6.21 -2.50
#